data_AF-A0A942HCG1-F1
#
_entry.id   AF-A0A942HCG1-F1
#
_cell.length_a   1.000
_cell.length_b   1.000
_cell.length_c   1.000
_cell.angle_alpha   90.00
_cell.angle_beta   90.00
_cell.angle_gamma   90.00
#
_symmetry.space_group_name_H-M   'P 1'
#
loop_
_entity.id
_entity.type
_entity.pdbx_description
1 polymer ?
#
loop_
_entity_poly.entity_id
_entity_poly.type
_entity_poly.pdbx_seq_one_letter_code
_entity_poly.pdbx_strand_id
1 'polypeptide(L)' 'MDTTNSNYTPETTVGELRQRYGRHFAEGHEDQETLGKVLGLAGANSLEEYLQRLPKTA' A
#
# COMPACT_ATOMS: atom_id res chain seq x y z
N MET A 1 12.27 21.82 2.86
CA MET A 1 11.94 20.84 1.82
C MET A 1 11.26 19.69 2.53
N ASP A 2 9.93 19.66 2.47
CA ASP A 2 9.11 18.65 3.12
C ASP A 2 9.13 17.38 2.25
N THR A 3 10.01 16.43 2.58
CA THR A 3 10.09 15.14 1.88
C THR A 3 9.04 14.19 2.41
N THR A 4 7.76 14.52 2.23
CA THR A 4 6.66 13.59 2.52
C THR A 4 6.34 12.83 1.24
N ASN A 5 7.14 11.78 1.00
CA ASN A 5 7.11 10.84 -0.12
C ASN A 5 5.84 9.94 -0.13
N SER A 6 4.64 10.51 0.00
CA SER A 6 3.37 9.81 -0.25
C SER A 6 2.81 10.22 -1.61
N ASN A 7 3.56 9.98 -2.68
CA ASN A 7 3.10 10.16 -4.07
C ASN A 7 2.07 9.11 -4.52
N TYR A 8 1.41 8.43 -3.59
CA TYR A 8 0.45 7.39 -3.89
C TYR A 8 -0.95 7.91 -3.74
N THR A 9 -1.68 7.89 -4.85
CA THR A 9 -3.10 8.20 -4.86
C THR A 9 -3.89 6.93 -4.58
N PRO A 10 -5.17 7.03 -4.16
CA PRO A 10 -6.05 5.87 -4.07
C PRO A 10 -6.18 5.08 -5.37
N GLU A 11 -5.79 5.65 -6.52
CA GLU A 11 -5.79 5.03 -7.85
C GLU A 11 -4.48 4.28 -8.17
N THR A 12 -3.40 4.49 -7.40
CA THR A 12 -2.15 3.75 -7.57
C THR A 12 -2.43 2.25 -7.48
N THR A 13 -1.89 1.49 -8.42
CA THR A 13 -2.11 0.05 -8.49
C THR A 13 -1.22 -0.71 -7.49
N VAL A 14 -1.68 -1.89 -7.07
CA VAL A 14 -0.91 -2.81 -6.23
C VAL A 14 0.39 -3.22 -6.91
N GLY A 15 0.38 -3.40 -8.23
CA GLY A 15 1.58 -3.69 -9.02
C GLY A 15 2.66 -2.62 -8.88
N GLU A 16 2.28 -1.33 -8.99
CA GLU A 16 3.22 -0.21 -8.77
C GLU A 16 3.76 -0.19 -7.34
N LEU A 17 2.92 -0.50 -6.35
CA LEU A 17 3.32 -0.54 -4.94
C LEU A 17 4.26 -1.71 -4.64
N ARG A 18 4.05 -2.88 -5.25
CA ARG A 18 4.95 -4.04 -5.14
C ARG A 18 6.35 -3.77 -5.68
N GLN A 19 6.49 -2.92 -6.69
CA GLN A 19 7.81 -2.51 -7.17
C GLN A 19 8.61 -1.75 -6.11
N ARG A 20 7.96 -1.06 -5.17
CA ARG A 20 8.62 -0.29 -4.11
C ARG A 20 8.66 -0.98 -2.76
N TYR A 21 7.57 -1.60 -2.33
CA TYR A 21 7.44 -2.25 -1.02
C TYR A 21 7.75 -3.75 -1.06
N GLY A 22 7.96 -4.31 -2.25
CA GLY A 22 8.26 -5.71 -2.47
C GLY A 22 7.03 -6.53 -2.87
N ARG A 23 7.27 -7.71 -3.43
CA ARG A 23 6.26 -8.62 -4.00
C ARG A 23 5.15 -9.05 -3.03
N HIS A 24 5.40 -8.96 -1.71
CA HIS A 24 4.46 -9.35 -0.66
C HIS A 24 3.52 -8.21 -0.24
N PHE A 25 3.68 -7.01 -0.80
CA PHE A 25 2.74 -5.92 -0.56
C PHE A 25 1.33 -6.32 -1.03
N ALA A 26 0.33 -6.07 -0.17
CA ALA A 26 -1.07 -6.42 -0.41
C ALA A 26 -1.22 -7.89 -0.86
N GLU A 27 -0.69 -8.83 -0.08
CA GLU A 27 -0.83 -10.25 -0.35
C GLU A 27 -2.32 -10.65 -0.45
N GLY A 28 -2.67 -11.42 -1.46
CA GLY A 28 -4.06 -11.74 -1.79
C GLY A 28 -4.74 -10.76 -2.76
N HIS A 29 -4.09 -9.65 -3.13
CA HIS A 29 -4.57 -8.73 -4.15
C HIS A 29 -3.90 -8.92 -5.51
N GLU A 30 -4.63 -8.64 -6.59
CA GLU A 30 -4.14 -8.61 -7.96
C GLU A 30 -3.42 -7.28 -8.25
N ASP A 31 -2.45 -7.28 -9.16
CA ASP A 31 -1.64 -6.10 -9.46
C ASP A 31 -2.46 -4.91 -9.98
N GLN A 32 -3.58 -5.17 -10.67
CA GLN A 32 -4.50 -4.13 -11.17
C GLN A 32 -5.41 -3.52 -10.10
N GLU A 33 -5.49 -4.12 -8.89
CA GLU A 33 -6.26 -3.53 -7.81
C GLU A 33 -5.63 -2.23 -7.33
N THR A 34 -6.45 -1.33 -6.81
CA THR A 34 -5.99 -0.01 -6.40
C THR A 34 -5.68 0.05 -4.91
N LEU A 35 -4.79 0.97 -4.53
CA LEU A 35 -4.47 1.26 -3.13
C LEU A 35 -5.73 1.57 -2.32
N GLY A 36 -6.66 2.34 -2.87
CA GLY A 36 -7.92 2.67 -2.20
C GLY A 36 -8.73 1.42 -1.82
N LYS A 37 -8.76 0.40 -2.70
CA LYS A 37 -9.44 -0.88 -2.41
C LYS A 37 -8.74 -1.64 -1.28
N VAL A 38 -7.42 -1.71 -1.32
CA VAL A 38 -6.61 -2.36 -0.26
C VAL A 38 -6.82 -1.66 1.08
N LEU A 39 -6.77 -0.33 1.12
CA LEU A 39 -7.00 0.48 2.31
C LEU A 39 -8.40 0.27 2.90
N GLY A 40 -9.43 0.26 2.04
CA GLY A 40 -10.81 0.01 2.46
C GLY A 40 -11.00 -1.37 3.09
N LEU A 41 -10.37 -2.41 2.53
CA LEU A 41 -10.44 -3.77 3.06
C LEU A 41 -9.63 -3.95 4.35
N ALA A 42 -8.48 -3.28 4.44
CA ALA A 42 -7.63 -3.29 5.63
C ALA A 42 -8.14 -2.38 6.76
N GLY A 43 -9.19 -1.58 6.51
CA GLY A 43 -9.71 -0.57 7.44
C GLY A 43 -8.68 0.48 7.81
N ALA A 44 -7.80 0.84 6.88
CA ALA A 44 -6.76 1.86 7.04
C ALA A 44 -7.12 3.10 6.22
N ASN A 45 -6.80 4.29 6.73
CA ASN A 45 -7.10 5.57 6.09
C ASN A 45 -5.95 6.07 5.22
N SER A 46 -4.74 5.50 5.39
CA SER A 46 -3.56 5.87 4.64
C SER A 46 -2.64 4.66 4.42
N LEU A 47 -1.77 4.77 3.40
CA LEU A 47 -0.74 3.78 3.14
C LEU A 47 0.20 3.59 4.34
N GLU A 48 0.56 4.68 5.03
CA GLU A 48 1.41 4.60 6.22
C GLU A 48 0.75 3.82 7.35
N GLU A 49 -0.52 4.08 7.62
CA GLU A 49 -1.31 3.33 8.61
C GLU A 49 -1.39 1.84 8.23
N TYR A 50 -1.59 1.54 6.94
CA TYR A 50 -1.58 0.16 6.44
C TYR A 50 -0.23 -0.52 6.69
N LEU A 51 0.88 0.14 6.37
CA LEU A 51 2.23 -0.41 6.56
C LEU A 51 2.57 -0.62 8.04
N GLN A 52 2.11 0.23 8.95
CA GLN A 52 2.30 0.06 10.39
C GLN A 52 1.54 -1.13 10.96
N ARG A 53 0.43 -1.53 10.32
CA ARG A 53 -0.39 -2.69 10.71
C ARG A 53 0.15 -4.01 10.15
N LEU A 54 0.99 -3.98 9.13
CA LEU A 54 1.63 -5.19 8.63
C LEU A 54 2.51 -5.80 9.74
N PRO A 55 2.44 -7.12 9.95
CA PRO A 55 3.31 -7.78 10.91
C PRO A 55 4.76 -7.47 10.52
N LYS A 56 5.53 -6.90 11.44
CA LYS A 56 6.98 -6.77 11.27
C LYS A 56 7.55 -8.18 11.25
N THR A 57 7.69 -8.77 10.07
CA THR A 57 8.54 -9.95 9.89
C THR A 57 9.95 -9.53 10.27
N ALA A 58 10.39 -9.99 11.43
CA ALA A 58 11.73 -9.83 11.98
C ALA A 58 12.78 -10.52 11.11
#